data_AF-A0A163ZNF3-F1
#
_entry.id   AF-A0A163ZNF3-F1
#
_cell.length_a   1.000
_cell.length_b   1.000
_cell.length_c   1.000
_cell.angle_alpha   90.00
_cell.angle_beta   90.00
_cell.angle_gamma   90.00
#
_symmetry.space_group_name_H-M   'P 1'
#
loop_
_entity.id
_entity.type
_entity.pdbx_description
1 polymer ?
#
loop_
_entity_poly.entity_id
_entity_poly.type
_entity_poly.pdbx_seq_one_letter_code
_entity_poly.pdbx_strand_id
1 'polypeptide(L)'
;MKSYLALLTLLALTSATHAGEIRRGASMQVKPDSIWFEDRANLARWQALKKAGDSKALASYQDGLLQAREAWQFTRPLTVRIRGFEPKAHLVDVEMQTEGRLQGSTWALDTSALLQ
;
A
#
# COMPACT_ATOMS: atom_id res chain seq x y z
N MET A 1 -4.56 -56.15 24.71
CA MET A 1 -3.46 -55.19 24.41
C MET A 1 -3.32 -55.16 22.89
N LYS A 2 -3.48 -54.08 22.13
CA LYS A 2 -3.63 -52.64 22.37
C LYS A 2 -4.58 -52.10 21.28
N SER A 3 -5.62 -51.39 21.68
CA SER A 3 -6.26 -50.36 20.84
C SER A 3 -5.35 -49.14 20.84
N TYR A 4 -5.27 -48.41 19.72
CA TYR A 4 -5.70 -47.02 19.60
C TYR A 4 -5.40 -46.53 18.17
N LEU A 5 -6.47 -46.28 17.42
CA LEU A 5 -6.51 -45.38 16.28
C LEU A 5 -5.99 -44.00 16.72
N ALA A 6 -5.06 -43.42 15.97
CA ALA A 6 -4.75 -41.99 16.06
C ALA A 6 -4.86 -41.39 14.66
N LEU A 7 -6.04 -40.83 14.40
CA LEU A 7 -6.38 -40.05 13.22
C LEU A 7 -5.71 -38.67 13.35
N LEU A 8 -4.70 -38.39 12.53
CA LEU A 8 -4.08 -37.07 12.44
C LEU A 8 -4.94 -36.17 11.56
N THR A 9 -5.83 -35.40 12.18
CA THR A 9 -6.50 -34.27 11.54
C THR A 9 -5.50 -33.14 11.35
N LEU A 10 -4.99 -33.00 10.12
CA LEU A 10 -4.18 -31.86 9.72
C LEU A 10 -5.06 -30.60 9.75
N LEU A 11 -4.81 -29.74 10.73
CA LEU A 11 -5.48 -28.47 10.91
C LEU A 11 -5.05 -27.53 9.77
N ALA A 12 -5.92 -27.32 8.78
CA ALA A 12 -5.74 -26.29 7.77
C ALA A 12 -5.84 -24.92 8.45
N LEU A 13 -4.71 -24.25 8.67
CA LEU A 13 -4.69 -22.81 8.95
C LEU A 13 -5.00 -22.08 7.63
N THR A 14 -6.28 -21.97 7.31
CA THR A 14 -6.75 -20.96 6.38
C THR A 14 -6.72 -19.62 7.11
N SER A 15 -5.60 -18.91 7.01
CA SER A 15 -5.58 -17.47 7.28
C SER A 15 -6.54 -16.83 6.29
N ALA A 16 -7.80 -16.65 6.69
CA ALA A 16 -8.73 -15.79 5.98
C ALA A 16 -8.15 -14.38 6.04
N THR A 17 -7.45 -13.99 4.97
CA THR A 17 -7.08 -12.60 4.70
C THR A 17 -8.38 -11.83 4.59
N HIS A 18 -8.79 -11.22 5.69
CA HIS A 18 -9.88 -10.28 5.68
C HIS A 18 -9.36 -9.07 4.92
N ALA A 19 -9.68 -9.00 3.63
CA ALA A 19 -9.49 -7.81 2.82
C ALA A 19 -10.21 -6.65 3.51
N GLY A 20 -9.42 -5.87 4.26
CA GLY A 20 -9.93 -4.71 4.99
C GLY A 20 -10.57 -3.76 3.98
N GLU A 21 -11.87 -3.49 4.14
CA GLU A 21 -12.57 -2.52 3.32
C GLU A 21 -11.87 -1.16 3.42
N ILE A 22 -11.48 -0.60 2.27
CA ILE A 22 -10.86 0.73 2.25
C ILE A 22 -11.95 1.77 2.56
N ARG A 23 -11.87 2.34 3.75
CA ARG A 23 -12.81 3.37 4.21
C ARG A 23 -12.10 4.38 5.11
N ARG A 24 -12.62 5.61 5.12
CA ARG A 24 -12.08 6.69 5.97
C ARG A 24 -12.00 6.23 7.43
N GLY A 25 -10.86 6.49 8.06
CA GLY A 25 -10.57 6.11 9.45
C GLY A 25 -10.03 4.69 9.62
N ALA A 26 -10.11 3.82 8.61
CA ALA A 26 -9.52 2.49 8.68
C ALA A 26 -8.00 2.56 8.88
N SER A 27 -7.47 1.63 9.66
CA SER A 27 -6.03 1.37 9.72
C SER A 27 -5.68 0.28 8.72
N MET A 28 -4.68 0.50 7.89
CA MET A 28 -4.23 -0.44 6.86
C MET A 28 -2.71 -0.49 6.79
N GLN A 29 -2.18 -1.56 6.21
CA GLN A 29 -0.76 -1.64 5.89
C GLN A 29 -0.53 -1.27 4.42
N VAL A 30 0.56 -0.56 4.15
CA VAL A 30 1.05 -0.26 2.81
C VAL A 30 2.19 -1.21 2.49
N LYS A 31 2.22 -1.75 1.27
CA LYS A 31 3.28 -2.64 0.79
C LYS A 31 4.65 -1.96 0.83
N PRO A 32 5.73 -2.71 1.11
CA PRO A 32 7.08 -2.20 0.91
C PRO A 32 7.26 -1.80 -0.56
N ASP A 33 8.19 -0.88 -0.80
CA ASP A 33 8.59 -0.36 -2.11
C ASP A 33 7.47 0.33 -2.90
N SER A 34 6.34 0.62 -2.26
CA SER A 34 5.31 1.51 -2.81
C SER A 34 5.84 2.93 -2.93
N ILE A 35 5.34 3.69 -3.91
CA ILE A 35 5.65 5.11 -4.09
C ILE A 35 4.58 5.96 -3.40
N TRP A 36 5.03 6.89 -2.59
CA TRP A 36 4.23 7.79 -1.76
C TRP A 36 4.38 9.20 -2.29
N PHE A 37 3.28 9.84 -2.67
CA PHE A 37 3.33 11.15 -3.31
C PHE A 37 2.88 12.24 -2.33
N GLU A 38 3.61 13.37 -2.31
CA GLU A 38 3.18 14.54 -1.55
C GLU A 38 1.97 15.23 -2.21
N ASP A 39 1.90 15.16 -3.55
CA ASP A 39 0.82 15.73 -4.36
C ASP A 39 0.06 14.64 -5.16
N ARG A 40 -1.27 14.75 -5.16
CA ARG A 40 -2.17 13.92 -5.96
C ARG A 40 -1.94 14.10 -7.47
N ALA A 41 -1.54 15.28 -7.94
CA ALA A 41 -1.23 15.51 -9.34
C ALA A 41 -0.03 14.64 -9.79
N ASN A 42 0.97 14.51 -8.92
CA ASN A 42 2.12 13.66 -9.18
C ASN A 42 1.73 12.18 -9.27
N LEU A 43 0.86 11.71 -8.37
CA LEU A 43 0.27 10.38 -8.43
C LEU A 43 -0.53 10.17 -9.74
N ALA A 44 -1.39 11.10 -10.12
CA ALA A 44 -2.22 10.98 -11.32
C ALA A 44 -1.37 10.86 -12.59
N ARG A 45 -0.28 11.64 -12.69
CA ARG A 45 0.67 11.52 -13.81
C ARG A 45 1.43 10.19 -13.79
N TRP A 46 1.86 9.73 -12.61
CA TRP A 46 2.50 8.41 -12.48
C TRP A 46 1.56 7.28 -12.91
N GLN A 47 0.29 7.32 -12.50
CA GLN A 47 -0.74 6.36 -12.91
C GLN A 47 -0.99 6.40 -14.43
N ALA A 48 -1.02 7.58 -15.04
CA ALA A 48 -1.17 7.73 -16.48
C ALA A 48 -0.01 7.09 -17.26
N LEU A 49 1.23 7.31 -16.82
CA LEU A 49 2.43 6.68 -17.40
C LEU A 49 2.40 5.15 -17.23
N LYS A 50 2.04 4.67 -16.03
CA LYS A 50 1.89 3.24 -15.75
C LYS A 50 0.83 2.60 -16.65
N LYS A 51 -0.31 3.27 -16.86
CA LYS A 51 -1.39 2.81 -17.75
C LYS A 51 -0.98 2.80 -19.21
N ALA A 52 -0.16 3.76 -19.65
CA ALA A 52 0.35 3.82 -21.02
C ALA A 52 1.38 2.71 -21.33
N GLY A 53 1.95 2.06 -20.31
CA GLY A 53 2.93 0.99 -20.47
C GLY A 53 4.32 1.46 -20.88
N ASP A 54 4.59 2.77 -20.86
CA ASP A 54 5.91 3.35 -21.13
C ASP A 54 6.80 3.25 -19.89
N SER A 55 7.48 2.11 -19.75
CA SER A 55 8.33 1.82 -18.59
C SER A 55 9.50 2.80 -18.45
N LYS A 56 10.03 3.33 -19.56
CA LYS A 56 11.15 4.28 -19.54
C LYS A 56 10.69 5.64 -19.02
N ALA A 57 9.57 6.15 -19.54
CA ALA A 57 9.00 7.40 -19.07
C ALA A 57 8.54 7.30 -17.61
N LEU A 58 7.94 6.17 -17.21
CA LEU A 58 7.54 5.91 -15.83
C LEU A 58 8.75 5.94 -14.88
N ALA A 59 9.82 5.20 -15.21
CA ALA A 59 11.02 5.14 -14.39
C ALA A 59 11.68 6.52 -14.26
N SER A 60 11.88 7.22 -15.39
CA SER A 60 12.48 8.57 -15.38
C SER A 60 11.65 9.57 -14.57
N TYR A 61 10.32 9.47 -14.63
CA TYR A 61 9.44 10.34 -13.88
C TYR A 61 9.51 10.04 -12.37
N GLN A 62 9.45 8.76 -12.00
CA GLN A 62 9.55 8.34 -10.61
C GLN A 62 10.90 8.74 -10.00
N ASP A 63 12.01 8.50 -10.70
CA ASP A 63 13.35 8.87 -10.23
C ASP A 63 13.48 10.39 -10.02
N GLY A 64 12.90 11.18 -10.91
CA GLY A 64 12.86 12.64 -10.76
C GLY A 64 12.12 13.07 -9.50
N LEU A 65 10.95 12.49 -9.22
CA LEU A 65 10.17 12.79 -8.01
C LEU A 65 10.91 12.37 -6.73
N LEU A 66 11.57 11.21 -6.74
CA LEU A 66 12.36 10.73 -5.60
C LEU A 66 13.57 11.65 -5.33
N GLN A 67 14.26 12.10 -6.37
CA GLN A 67 15.39 13.03 -6.25
C GLN A 67 14.95 14.41 -5.73
N ALA A 68 13.81 14.91 -6.22
CA ALA A 68 13.20 16.16 -5.78
C ALA A 68 12.56 16.06 -4.39
N ARG A 69 12.43 14.84 -3.84
CA ARG A 69 11.72 14.53 -2.58
C ARG A 69 10.24 14.85 -2.60
N GLU A 70 9.64 14.95 -3.79
CA GLU A 70 8.19 15.10 -3.99
C GLU A 70 7.45 13.75 -3.94
N ALA A 71 8.23 12.66 -3.97
CA ALA A 71 7.76 11.32 -3.67
C ALA A 71 8.78 10.56 -2.83
N TRP A 72 8.31 9.53 -2.13
CA TRP A 72 9.10 8.71 -1.22
C TRP A 72 8.83 7.23 -1.49
N GLN A 73 9.84 6.39 -1.26
CA GLN A 73 9.72 4.94 -1.30
C GLN A 73 10.22 4.37 0.02
N PHE A 74 9.38 3.56 0.68
CA PHE A 74 9.72 2.95 1.96
C PHE A 74 9.90 1.45 1.77
N THR A 75 11.02 0.93 2.25
CA THR A 75 11.42 -0.47 2.05
C THR A 75 10.75 -1.47 3.00
N ARG A 76 9.98 -0.97 3.97
CA ARG A 76 9.24 -1.79 4.94
C ARG A 76 7.75 -1.54 4.81
N PRO A 77 6.90 -2.51 5.15
CA PRO A 77 5.48 -2.25 5.33
C PRO A 77 5.28 -1.15 6.37
N LEU A 78 4.37 -0.22 6.09
CA LEU A 78 4.02 0.86 7.01
C LEU A 78 2.53 0.85 7.33
N THR A 79 2.20 1.20 8.57
CA THR A 79 0.83 1.33 9.03
C THR A 79 0.35 2.75 8.76
N VAL A 80 -0.84 2.86 8.19
CA VAL A 80 -1.47 4.13 7.86
C VAL A 80 -2.93 4.18 8.29
N ARG A 81 -3.42 5.39 8.50
CA ARG A 81 -4.85 5.67 8.65
C ARG A 81 -5.39 6.28 7.36
N ILE A 82 -6.48 5.73 6.84
CA ILE A 82 -7.14 6.24 5.63
C ILE A 82 -7.79 7.59 5.94
N ARG A 83 -7.42 8.64 5.21
CA ARG A 83 -8.04 9.98 5.29
C ARG A 83 -9.09 10.20 4.22
N GLY A 84 -8.86 9.68 3.02
CA GLY A 84 -9.73 9.81 1.87
C GLY A 84 -9.55 8.63 0.92
N PHE A 85 -10.61 8.28 0.19
CA PHE A 85 -10.57 7.19 -0.79
C PHE A 85 -11.44 7.55 -1.99
N GLU A 86 -10.85 7.48 -3.19
CA GLU A 86 -11.49 7.78 -4.46
C GLU A 86 -11.35 6.56 -5.39
N PRO A 87 -12.31 5.61 -5.36
CA PRO A 87 -12.20 4.34 -6.08
C PRO A 87 -11.99 4.51 -7.59
N LYS A 88 -12.68 5.48 -8.21
CA LYS A 88 -12.61 5.73 -9.65
C LYS A 88 -11.24 6.24 -10.11
N ALA A 89 -10.50 6.88 -9.20
CA ALA A 89 -9.15 7.40 -9.45
C ALA A 89 -8.05 6.46 -8.94
N HIS A 90 -8.42 5.30 -8.37
CA HIS A 90 -7.50 4.40 -7.68
C HIS A 90 -6.60 5.14 -6.67
N LEU A 91 -7.16 6.15 -5.98
CA LEU A 91 -6.43 7.04 -5.11
C LEU A 91 -6.88 6.88 -3.67
N VAL A 92 -5.92 6.86 -2.76
CA VAL A 92 -6.16 6.91 -1.32
C VAL A 92 -5.24 7.95 -0.69
N ASP A 93 -5.81 8.84 0.12
CA ASP A 93 -5.01 9.69 1.00
C ASP A 93 -4.87 9.02 2.35
N VAL A 94 -3.66 9.06 2.87
CA VAL A 94 -3.31 8.35 4.10
C VAL A 94 -2.57 9.27 5.04
N GLU A 95 -2.61 8.93 6.32
CA GLU A 95 -1.76 9.50 7.35
C GLU A 95 -0.85 8.41 7.91
N MET A 96 0.46 8.65 7.93
CA MET A 96 1.42 7.69 8.46
C MET A 96 1.22 7.52 9.97
N GLN A 97 1.02 6.28 10.41
CA GLN A 97 0.85 5.95 11.83
C GLN A 97 2.09 5.26 12.41
N THR A 98 2.95 4.67 11.57
CA THR A 98 4.22 4.08 12.03
C THR A 98 5.08 5.12 12.73
N GLU A 99 5.59 4.77 13.91
CA GLU A 99 6.47 5.62 14.71
C GLU A 99 7.74 6.00 13.94
N GLY A 100 8.15 7.26 14.07
CA GLY A 100 9.37 7.78 13.46
C GLY A 100 9.20 9.22 12.97
N ARG A 101 10.21 9.71 12.24
CA ARG A 101 10.28 11.11 11.79
C ARG A 101 9.08 11.56 10.94
N LEU A 102 8.45 10.62 10.25
CA LEU A 102 7.34 10.88 9.32
C LEU A 102 5.97 10.53 9.93
N GLN A 103 5.88 10.16 11.20
CA GLN A 103 4.60 9.93 11.86
C GLN A 103 3.70 11.19 11.75
N GLY A 104 2.42 10.99 11.42
CA GLY A 104 1.45 12.07 11.22
C GLY A 104 1.54 12.78 9.86
N SER A 105 2.55 12.48 9.02
CA SER A 105 2.62 13.01 7.66
C SER A 105 1.54 12.41 6.75
N THR A 106 1.11 13.18 5.76
CA THR A 106 0.01 12.82 4.86
C THR A 106 0.50 12.59 3.44
N TRP A 107 -0.03 11.59 2.77
CA TRP A 107 0.44 11.14 1.46
C TRP A 107 -0.71 10.70 0.58
N ALA A 108 -0.53 10.81 -0.73
CA ALA A 108 -1.39 10.19 -1.72
C ALA A 108 -0.73 8.89 -2.23
N LEU A 109 -1.52 7.82 -2.31
CA LEU A 109 -1.10 6.51 -2.80
C LEU A 109 -2.04 5.98 -3.86
N ASP A 110 -1.50 5.16 -4.75
CA ASP A 110 -2.32 4.27 -5.56
C ASP A 110 -2.92 3.18 -4.67
N THR A 111 -4.19 2.85 -4.87
CA THR A 111 -4.90 1.81 -4.08
C THR A 111 -4.21 0.45 -4.11
N SER A 112 -3.48 0.12 -5.18
CA SER A 112 -2.70 -1.12 -5.27
C SER A 112 -1.52 -1.18 -4.30
N ALA A 113 -1.13 -0.06 -3.68
CA ALA A 113 -0.12 -0.01 -2.64
C ALA A 113 -0.61 -0.58 -1.30
N LEU A 114 -1.93 -0.64 -1.07
CA LEU A 114 -2.48 -1.18 0.18
C LEU A 114 -2.40 -2.71 0.19
N LEU A 115 -2.10 -3.28 1.36
CA LEU A 115 -2.30 -4.68 1.66
C LEU A 115 -3.79 -4.87 2.01
N GLN A 116 -4.47 -5.65 1.18
CA GLN A 116 -5.84 -6.12 1.39
C GLN A 116 -5.77 -7.61 1.70
#